data_AF-W5NBV2-F1
#
_entry.id   AF-W5NBV2-F1
#
_cell.length_a   1.000
_cell.length_b   1.000
_cell.length_c   1.000
_cell.angle_alpha   90.00
_cell.angle_beta   90.00
_cell.angle_gamma   90.00
#
_symmetry.space_group_name_H-M   'P 1'
#
loop_
_entity.id
_entity.type
_entity.pdbx_description
1 polymer ?
#
loop_
_entity_poly.entity_id
_entity_poly.type
_entity_poly.pdbx_seq_one_letter_code
_entity_poly.pdbx_strand_id
1 'polypeptide(L)'
;EEGRAQLQRVQGFAAQPRYGACWTRALERLRGGCRELTEDTQSRVALAFAHCHLRRSGRSFPECTGSSSVEDCTRHMDAVAFGTYTEFFTHAHSICYFLQSERWQHQAENTIHRLTESSAGIADQLAATQRLAEGLAEAQGAAMRSQEAILRNG
;
A
#
# COMPACT_ATOMS: atom_id res chain seq x y z
N GLU A 1 16.58 -5.04 17.34
CA GLU A 1 15.26 -4.52 17.76
C GLU A 1 14.77 -3.33 16.93
N GLU A 2 15.66 -2.47 16.42
CA GLU A 2 15.32 -1.31 15.58
C GLU A 2 14.50 -1.63 14.32
N GLY A 3 14.76 -2.77 13.65
CA GLY A 3 14.00 -3.18 12.47
C GLY A 3 12.52 -3.45 12.75
N ARG A 4 12.16 -3.93 13.95
CA ARG A 4 10.75 -4.11 14.34
C ARG A 4 10.08 -2.76 14.66
N ALA A 5 10.82 -1.83 15.26
CA ALA A 5 10.34 -0.48 15.56
C ALA A 5 10.18 0.38 14.29
N GLN A 6 11.00 0.17 13.25
CA GLN A 6 10.81 0.78 11.94
C GLN A 6 9.63 0.14 11.18
N LEU A 7 9.49 -1.19 11.20
CA LEU A 7 8.37 -1.88 10.58
C LEU A 7 7.04 -1.48 11.21
N GLN A 8 6.96 -1.35 12.54
CA GLN A 8 5.77 -0.85 13.23
C GLN A 8 5.49 0.64 12.93
N ARG A 9 6.51 1.46 12.70
CA ARG A 9 6.33 2.86 12.26
C ARG A 9 5.77 2.94 10.85
N VAL A 10 6.30 2.15 9.92
CA VAL A 10 5.81 2.07 8.53
C VAL A 10 4.39 1.48 8.49
N GLN A 11 4.11 0.45 9.30
CA GLN A 11 2.76 -0.10 9.46
C GLN A 11 1.81 0.90 10.12
N GLY A 12 2.28 1.70 11.09
CA GLY A 12 1.50 2.76 11.74
C GLY A 12 1.20 3.94 10.83
N PHE A 13 2.14 4.32 9.95
CA PHE A 13 1.92 5.33 8.91
C PHE A 13 1.01 4.81 7.79
N ALA A 14 1.16 3.54 7.37
CA ALA A 14 0.23 2.90 6.44
C ALA A 14 -1.16 2.63 7.06
N ALA A 15 -1.25 2.56 8.40
CA ALA A 15 -2.49 2.43 9.17
C ALA A 15 -3.10 3.78 9.56
N GLN A 16 -2.61 4.91 9.04
CA GLN A 16 -3.27 6.21 9.20
C GLN A 16 -4.23 6.45 8.03
N PRO A 17 -5.53 6.18 8.19
CA PRO A 17 -6.50 6.95 7.44
C PRO A 17 -6.43 8.37 8.01
N ARG A 18 -6.30 9.38 7.15
CA ARG A 18 -6.58 10.80 7.46
C ARG A 18 -7.94 11.03 8.16
N TYR A 19 -8.74 9.99 8.31
CA TYR A 19 -10.11 9.98 8.78
C TYR A 19 -10.23 8.93 9.90
N GLY A 20 -10.75 9.30 11.07
CA GLY A 20 -10.83 8.42 12.24
C GLY A 20 -11.62 7.12 12.04
N ALA A 21 -11.64 6.25 13.06
CA ALA A 21 -12.08 4.84 12.99
C ALA A 21 -13.41 4.56 12.24
N CYS A 22 -14.39 5.46 12.30
CA CYS A 22 -15.64 5.32 11.55
C CYS A 22 -15.40 5.26 10.04
N TRP A 23 -14.65 6.24 9.52
CA TRP A 23 -14.31 6.31 8.11
C TRP A 23 -13.43 5.14 7.70
N THR A 24 -12.48 4.75 8.55
CA THR A 24 -11.66 3.55 8.32
C THR A 24 -12.52 2.34 8.02
N ARG A 25 -13.52 2.06 8.87
CA ARG A 25 -14.47 0.95 8.68
C ARG A 25 -15.33 1.11 7.43
N ALA A 26 -15.81 2.32 7.16
CA ALA A 26 -16.59 2.58 5.94
C ALA A 26 -15.77 2.29 4.67
N LEU A 27 -14.48 2.62 4.68
CA LEU A 27 -13.55 2.33 3.59
C LEU A 27 -13.24 0.84 3.40
N GLU A 28 -13.46 0.00 4.41
CA GLU A 28 -13.26 -1.45 4.28
C GLU A 28 -14.25 -2.07 3.31
N ARG A 29 -15.43 -1.46 3.14
CA ARG A 29 -16.45 -1.88 2.18
C ARG A 29 -16.00 -1.73 0.72
N LEU A 30 -14.93 -0.97 0.46
CA LEU A 30 -14.31 -0.79 -0.85
C LEU A 30 -13.17 -1.77 -1.13
N ARG A 31 -12.89 -2.73 -0.24
CA ARG A 31 -11.73 -3.64 -0.37
C ARG A 31 -11.82 -4.63 -1.53
N GLY A 32 -13.02 -5.02 -1.97
CA GLY A 32 -13.20 -5.86 -3.17
C GLY A 32 -12.70 -5.21 -4.46
N GLY A 33 -12.45 -3.90 -4.44
CA GLY A 33 -12.00 -3.13 -5.59
C GLY A 33 -13.15 -2.44 -6.30
N CYS A 34 -12.83 -1.36 -7.01
CA CYS A 34 -13.85 -0.45 -7.55
C CYS A 34 -14.65 -1.02 -8.72
N ARG A 35 -14.19 -2.12 -9.33
CA ARG A 35 -14.90 -2.83 -10.39
C ARG A 35 -16.07 -3.67 -9.87
N GLU A 36 -16.06 -4.02 -8.58
CA GLU A 36 -17.09 -4.85 -7.94
C GLU A 36 -18.17 -3.99 -7.24
N LEU A 37 -18.13 -2.67 -7.46
CA LEU A 37 -19.03 -1.72 -6.81
C LEU A 37 -20.43 -1.76 -7.47
N THR A 38 -21.22 -2.76 -7.11
CA THR A 38 -22.64 -2.88 -7.50
C THR A 38 -23.47 -1.74 -6.90
N GLU A 39 -24.69 -1.51 -7.40
CA GLU A 39 -25.62 -0.51 -6.85
C GLU A 39 -25.87 -0.69 -5.35
N ASP A 40 -26.03 -1.94 -4.87
CA ASP A 40 -26.18 -2.25 -3.44
C ASP A 40 -24.91 -1.90 -2.67
N THR A 41 -23.72 -2.25 -3.18
CA THR A 41 -22.44 -1.92 -2.54
C THR A 41 -22.21 -0.41 -2.50
N GLN A 42 -22.52 0.29 -3.59
CA GLN A 42 -22.45 1.74 -3.71
C GLN A 42 -23.34 2.42 -2.66
N SER A 43 -24.59 1.96 -2.55
CA SER A 43 -25.55 2.43 -1.55
C SER A 43 -25.04 2.21 -0.13
N ARG A 44 -24.52 1.02 0.17
CA ARG A 44 -23.99 0.69 1.52
C ARG A 44 -22.75 1.49 1.88
N VAL A 45 -21.86 1.77 0.93
CA VAL A 45 -20.71 2.66 1.15
C VAL A 45 -21.17 4.08 1.44
N ALA A 46 -22.11 4.59 0.64
CA ALA A 46 -22.66 5.93 0.82
C ALA A 46 -23.36 6.10 2.18
N LEU A 47 -24.15 5.10 2.61
CA LEU A 47 -24.78 5.08 3.93
C LEU A 47 -23.74 5.08 5.07
N ALA A 48 -22.64 4.33 4.92
CA ALA A 48 -21.57 4.31 5.91
C ALA A 48 -20.85 5.67 5.99
N PHE A 49 -20.60 6.33 4.86
CA PHE A 49 -20.02 7.68 4.83
C PHE A 49 -20.96 8.73 5.40
N ALA A 50 -22.25 8.71 5.04
CA ALA A 50 -23.27 9.58 5.60
C ALA A 50 -23.35 9.42 7.12
N HIS A 51 -23.32 8.18 7.62
CA HIS A 51 -23.26 7.89 9.06
C HIS A 51 -22.06 8.55 9.74
N CYS A 52 -20.86 8.37 9.18
CA CYS A 52 -19.66 8.95 9.76
C CYS A 52 -19.65 10.48 9.70
N HIS A 53 -20.16 11.07 8.61
CA HIS A 53 -20.24 12.52 8.46
C HIS A 53 -21.24 13.14 9.45
N LEU A 54 -22.48 12.64 9.47
CA LEU A 54 -23.56 13.18 10.30
C LEU A 54 -23.23 13.06 11.80
N ARG A 55 -22.69 11.91 12.24
CA ARG A 55 -22.25 11.74 13.63
C ARG A 55 -21.16 12.71 14.03
N ARG A 56 -20.19 12.98 13.15
CA ARG A 56 -19.13 13.97 13.41
C ARG A 56 -19.69 15.39 13.52
N SER A 57 -20.76 15.68 12.79
CA SER A 57 -21.49 16.96 12.83
C SER A 57 -22.49 17.06 13.99
N GLY A 58 -22.47 16.11 14.93
CA GLY A 58 -23.37 16.10 16.10
C GLY A 58 -24.80 15.66 15.80
N ARG A 59 -25.08 15.17 14.59
CA ARG A 59 -26.40 14.65 14.21
C ARG A 59 -26.49 13.15 14.46
N SER A 60 -27.60 12.71 15.03
CA SER A 60 -27.90 11.29 15.17
C SER A 60 -28.31 10.72 13.80
N PHE A 61 -27.61 9.69 13.36
CA PHE A 61 -27.97 8.92 12.18
C PHE A 61 -27.52 7.47 12.42
N PRO A 62 -28.42 6.48 12.34
CA PRO A 62 -28.09 5.09 12.65
C PRO A 62 -27.13 4.51 11.61
N GLU A 63 -26.37 3.48 12.00
CA GLU A 63 -25.56 2.73 11.03
C GLU A 63 -26.47 1.78 10.25
N CYS A 64 -26.33 1.75 8.92
CA CYS A 64 -27.02 0.75 8.10
C CYS A 64 -26.23 -0.56 8.11
N THR A 65 -26.73 -1.55 8.86
CA THR A 65 -26.09 -2.86 9.00
C THR A 65 -26.38 -3.75 7.79
N GLY A 66 -25.62 -4.84 7.63
CA GLY A 66 -25.82 -5.79 6.52
C GLY A 66 -27.15 -6.54 6.58
N SER A 67 -27.82 -6.58 7.74
CA SER A 67 -29.14 -7.21 7.91
C SER A 67 -30.29 -6.34 7.40
N SER A 68 -30.08 -5.04 7.21
CA SER A 68 -31.10 -4.11 6.73
C SER A 68 -31.00 -3.92 5.21
N SER A 69 -32.16 -3.75 4.57
CA SER A 69 -32.22 -3.33 3.18
C SER A 69 -31.82 -1.85 3.05
N VAL A 70 -31.40 -1.42 1.86
CA VAL A 70 -31.13 -0.01 1.57
C VAL A 70 -32.40 0.83 1.75
N GLU A 71 -33.57 0.27 1.38
CA GLU A 71 -34.87 0.91 1.57
C GLU A 71 -35.14 1.19 3.06
N ASP A 72 -34.94 0.20 3.94
CA ASP A 72 -35.15 0.38 5.39
C ASP A 72 -34.26 1.50 5.96
N CYS A 73 -33.04 1.61 5.45
CA CYS A 73 -32.08 2.63 5.87
C CYS A 73 -32.39 4.03 5.32
N THR A 74 -33.14 4.15 4.22
CA THR A 74 -33.36 5.42 3.51
C THR A 74 -34.78 5.99 3.65
N ARG A 75 -35.80 5.15 3.83
CA ARG A 75 -37.22 5.53 3.80
C ARG A 75 -37.66 6.57 4.85
N HIS A 76 -36.93 6.71 5.96
CA HIS A 76 -37.25 7.65 7.05
C HIS A 76 -36.18 8.73 7.23
N MET A 77 -35.29 8.92 6.24
CA MET A 77 -34.31 9.99 6.29
C MET A 77 -34.98 11.36 6.21
N ASP A 78 -34.54 12.31 7.02
CA ASP A 78 -34.83 13.71 6.77
C ASP A 78 -34.08 14.23 5.52
N ALA A 79 -34.43 15.43 5.06
CA ALA A 79 -33.82 16.00 3.86
C ALA A 79 -32.28 16.15 3.96
N VAL A 80 -31.75 16.38 5.17
CA VAL A 80 -30.31 16.53 5.40
C VAL A 80 -29.62 15.17 5.28
N ALA A 81 -30.16 14.14 5.92
CA ALA A 81 -29.64 12.79 5.87
C ALA A 81 -29.73 12.21 4.46
N PHE A 82 -30.86 12.38 3.78
CA PHE A 82 -31.05 11.91 2.41
C PHE A 82 -30.15 12.65 1.42
N GLY A 83 -29.97 13.97 1.58
CA GLY A 83 -29.02 14.76 0.79
C GLY A 83 -27.57 14.31 0.99
N THR A 84 -27.16 14.09 2.25
CA THR A 84 -25.81 13.61 2.59
C THR A 84 -25.56 12.21 2.00
N TYR A 85 -26.53 11.31 2.13
CA TYR A 85 -26.48 9.98 1.51
C TYR A 85 -26.33 10.07 -0.01
N THR A 86 -27.18 10.86 -0.66
CA THR A 86 -27.17 11.04 -2.12
C THR A 86 -25.83 11.61 -2.61
N GLU A 87 -25.26 12.58 -1.91
CA GLU A 87 -23.93 13.14 -2.22
C GLU A 87 -22.84 12.06 -2.19
N PHE A 88 -22.80 11.24 -1.14
CA PHE A 88 -21.82 10.15 -1.10
C PHE A 88 -22.12 9.05 -2.11
N PHE A 89 -23.39 8.81 -2.44
CA PHE A 89 -23.80 7.83 -3.44
C PHE A 89 -23.27 8.21 -4.83
N THR A 90 -23.48 9.46 -5.26
CA THR A 90 -23.01 9.95 -6.57
C THR A 90 -21.48 9.95 -6.67
N HIS A 91 -20.77 10.16 -5.56
CA HIS A 91 -19.31 10.23 -5.52
C HIS A 91 -18.61 8.92 -5.14
N ALA A 92 -19.33 7.86 -4.78
CA ALA A 92 -18.74 6.61 -4.28
C ALA A 92 -17.70 6.00 -5.24
N HIS A 93 -17.98 5.96 -6.55
CA HIS A 93 -17.04 5.44 -7.54
C HIS A 93 -15.77 6.29 -7.62
N SER A 94 -15.90 7.62 -7.69
CA SER A 94 -14.76 8.54 -7.73
C SER A 94 -13.89 8.43 -6.48
N ILE A 95 -14.51 8.34 -5.30
CA ILE A 95 -13.81 8.12 -4.03
C ILE A 95 -13.05 6.78 -4.07
N CYS A 96 -13.69 5.71 -4.54
CA CYS A 96 -13.05 4.41 -4.63
C CYS A 96 -11.81 4.44 -5.53
N TYR A 97 -11.95 4.96 -6.76
CA TYR A 97 -10.84 5.01 -7.72
C TYR A 97 -9.69 5.89 -7.25
N PHE A 98 -9.99 7.02 -6.60
CA PHE A 98 -8.99 7.86 -5.96
C PHE A 98 -8.18 7.06 -4.92
N LEU A 99 -8.86 6.37 -4.00
CA LEU A 99 -8.19 5.58 -2.96
C LEU A 99 -7.41 4.39 -3.52
N GLN A 100 -7.91 3.76 -4.59
CA GLN A 100 -7.20 2.68 -5.26
C GLN A 100 -5.92 3.21 -5.94
N SER A 101 -5.98 4.39 -6.57
CA SER A 101 -4.82 5.07 -7.13
C SER A 101 -3.79 5.38 -6.04
N GLU A 102 -4.19 5.98 -4.91
CA GLU A 102 -3.27 6.29 -3.81
C GLU A 102 -2.54 5.03 -3.28
N ARG A 103 -3.29 3.92 -3.09
CA ARG A 103 -2.69 2.64 -2.69
C ARG A 103 -1.70 2.13 -3.73
N TRP A 104 -2.03 2.23 -5.01
CA TRP A 104 -1.16 1.81 -6.10
C TRP A 104 0.12 2.65 -6.17
N GLN A 105 0.01 3.97 -6.04
CA GLN A 105 1.17 4.88 -6.02
C GLN A 105 2.13 4.52 -4.88
N HIS A 106 1.62 4.37 -3.65
CA HIS A 106 2.46 3.98 -2.51
C HIS A 106 3.10 2.59 -2.68
N GLN A 107 2.41 1.63 -3.27
CA GLN A 107 2.97 0.30 -3.56
C GLN A 107 4.05 0.37 -4.65
N ALA A 108 3.83 1.18 -5.69
CA ALA A 108 4.78 1.40 -6.76
C ALA A 108 6.06 2.08 -6.24
N GLU A 109 5.94 3.15 -5.45
CA GLU A 109 7.06 3.84 -4.81
C GLU A 109 7.91 2.89 -3.97
N ASN A 110 7.28 2.11 -3.09
CA ASN A 110 7.99 1.12 -2.26
C ASN A 110 8.69 0.03 -3.10
N THR A 111 8.05 -0.40 -4.18
CA THR A 111 8.63 -1.43 -5.08
C THR A 111 9.83 -0.86 -5.83
N ILE A 112 9.72 0.34 -6.38
CA ILE A 112 10.81 1.05 -7.06
C ILE A 112 11.97 1.26 -6.10
N HIS A 113 11.71 1.72 -4.88
CA HIS A 113 12.74 1.93 -3.87
C HIS A 113 13.53 0.64 -3.58
N ARG A 114 12.82 -0.47 -3.29
CA ARG A 114 13.46 -1.78 -3.06
C ARG A 114 14.23 -2.29 -4.28
N LEU A 115 13.71 -2.06 -5.49
CA LEU A 115 14.38 -2.43 -6.73
C LEU A 115 15.68 -1.65 -6.87
N THR A 116 15.66 -0.33 -6.66
CA THR A 116 16.84 0.53 -6.72
C THR A 116 17.90 0.10 -5.71
N GLU A 117 17.52 -0.17 -4.46
CA GLU A 117 18.44 -0.66 -3.42
C GLU A 117 19.06 -2.01 -3.78
N SER A 118 18.23 -2.96 -4.24
CA SER A 118 18.69 -4.28 -4.66
C SER A 118 19.65 -4.21 -5.85
N SER A 119 19.31 -3.41 -6.86
CA SER A 119 20.15 -3.21 -8.04
C SER A 119 21.49 -2.55 -7.69
N ALA A 120 21.51 -1.57 -6.80
CA ALA A 120 22.75 -0.97 -6.30
C ALA A 120 23.62 -2.01 -5.57
N GLY A 121 23.02 -2.81 -4.68
CA GLY A 121 23.74 -3.88 -3.98
C GLY A 121 24.31 -4.95 -4.91
N ILE A 122 23.59 -5.33 -5.97
CA ILE A 122 24.09 -6.26 -7.00
C ILE A 122 25.26 -5.65 -7.77
N ALA A 123 25.18 -4.36 -8.13
CA ALA A 123 26.25 -3.67 -8.82
C ALA A 123 27.54 -3.63 -7.98
N ASP A 124 27.42 -3.35 -6.68
CA ASP A 124 28.55 -3.35 -5.75
C ASP A 124 29.16 -4.74 -5.59
N GLN A 125 28.34 -5.79 -5.48
CA GLN A 125 28.81 -7.17 -5.42
C GLN A 125 29.51 -7.61 -6.71
N LEU A 126 29.01 -7.19 -7.87
CA LEU A 126 29.64 -7.48 -9.16
C LEU A 126 31.00 -6.80 -9.25
N ALA A 127 31.11 -5.52 -8.85
CA ALA A 127 32.38 -4.80 -8.82
C ALA A 127 33.38 -5.41 -7.83
N ALA A 128 32.92 -5.90 -6.68
CA ALA A 128 33.76 -6.64 -5.74
C ALA A 128 34.25 -7.97 -6.32
N THR A 129 33.36 -8.72 -6.97
CA THR A 129 33.68 -10.00 -7.62
C THR A 129 34.68 -9.82 -8.75
N GLN A 130 34.53 -8.77 -9.56
CA GLN A 130 35.47 -8.45 -10.62
C GLN A 130 36.88 -8.19 -10.06
N ARG A 131 37.01 -7.38 -9.00
CA ARG A 131 38.31 -7.12 -8.35
C ARG A 131 38.94 -8.38 -7.78
N LEU A 132 38.14 -9.29 -7.20
CA LEU A 132 38.64 -10.58 -6.71
C LEU A 132 39.12 -11.47 -7.86
N ALA A 133 38.40 -11.50 -8.98
CA ALA A 133 38.79 -12.27 -10.16
C ALA A 133 40.08 -11.73 -10.80
N GLU A 134 40.24 -10.41 -10.89
CA GLU A 134 41.48 -9.75 -11.35
C GLU A 134 42.66 -10.12 -10.45
N GLY A 135 42.51 -9.99 -9.13
CA GLY A 135 43.56 -10.36 -8.18
C GLY A 135 43.94 -11.84 -8.20
N LEU A 136 42.96 -12.74 -8.40
CA LEU A 136 43.21 -14.18 -8.56
C LEU A 136 44.02 -14.47 -9.83
N ALA A 137 43.69 -13.82 -10.95
CA ALA A 137 44.41 -13.98 -12.21
C ALA A 137 45.88 -13.51 -12.08
N GLU A 138 46.12 -12.37 -11.41
CA GLU A 138 47.46 -11.87 -11.15
C GLU A 138 48.29 -12.84 -10.27
N ALA A 139 47.70 -13.35 -9.19
CA ALA A 139 48.33 -14.31 -8.29
C ALA A 139 48.67 -15.63 -9.01
N GLN A 140 47.77 -16.16 -9.84
CA GLN A 140 48.05 -17.34 -10.66
C GLN A 140 49.20 -17.08 -11.64
N GLY A 141 49.22 -15.92 -12.31
CA GLY A 141 50.31 -15.53 -13.20
C GLY A 141 51.67 -15.46 -12.49
N ALA A 142 51.70 -14.92 -11.27
CA ALA A 142 52.92 -14.87 -10.45
C ALA A 142 53.39 -16.26 -10.02
N ALA A 143 52.47 -17.13 -9.59
CA ALA A 143 52.78 -18.50 -9.19
C ALA A 143 53.38 -19.30 -10.36
N MET A 144 52.80 -19.19 -11.55
CA MET A 144 53.31 -19.85 -12.77
C MET A 144 54.74 -19.41 -13.10
N ARG A 145 55.02 -18.11 -13.08
CA ARG A 145 56.39 -17.58 -13.31
C ARG A 145 57.39 -18.12 -12.29
N SER A 146 56.98 -18.23 -11.02
CA SER A 146 57.82 -18.82 -9.97
C SER A 146 58.10 -20.30 -10.24
N GLN A 147 57.10 -21.08 -10.66
CA GLN A 147 57.27 -22.49 -10.99
C GLN A 147 58.20 -22.68 -12.20
N GLU A 148 58.06 -21.88 -13.25
CA GLU A 148 58.97 -21.90 -14.40
C GLU A 148 60.42 -21.60 -14.01
N ALA A 149 60.64 -20.64 -13.13
CA ALA A 149 61.98 -20.29 -12.65
C ALA A 149 62.62 -21.43 -11.84
N ILE A 150 61.83 -22.14 -11.03
CA ILE A 150 62.30 -23.32 -10.28
C ILE A 150 62.67 -24.45 -11.25
N LEU A 151 61.82 -24.74 -12.25
CA LEU A 151 62.07 -25.81 -13.22
C LEU A 151 63.29 -25.55 -14.11
N ARG A 152 63.63 -24.28 -14.39
CA ARG A 152 64.80 -23.93 -15.21
C ARG A 152 66.12 -23.94 -14.44
N ASN A 153 66.09 -23.69 -13.14
CA ASN A 153 67.28 -23.55 -12.30
C ASN A 153 67.49 -24.73 -11.34
N GLY A 154 66.58 -25.70 -11.31
CA GLY A 154 66.63 -26.92 -10.52
C GLY A 154 67.15 -28.13 -11.28
#